data_AF-A0A377AB71-F1
#
_entry.id   AF-A0A377AB71-F1
#
_cell.length_a   1.000
_cell.length_b   1.000
_cell.length_c   1.000
_cell.angle_alpha   90.00
_cell.angle_beta   90.00
_cell.angle_gamma   90.00
#
_symmetry.space_group_name_H-M   'P 1'
#
loop_
_entity.id
_entity.type
_entity.pdbx_description
1 polymer ?
#
loop_
_entity_poly.entity_id
_entity_poly.type
_entity_poly.pdbx_seq_one_letter_code
_entity_poly.pdbx_strand_id
1 'polypeptide(L)'
;MPLTADNYKNVINRTGAPQYMKDYDYDDHQRFNPFFDLGAWHGHLLPDGPNTMGGFPGVALLTEEYINFMASNFDRLTVWQDGKKVDFTLEAYSIPGALVQKTDSKRCASRNDSALRHAAHVTTGNQNHQQ
;
A
#
# COMPACT_ATOMS: atom_id res chain seq x y z
N MET A 1 17.18 -24.03 -8.52
CA MET A 1 16.33 -22.87 -8.85
C MET A 1 17.09 -21.61 -8.44
N PRO A 2 17.28 -20.60 -9.30
CA PRO A 2 17.87 -19.33 -8.87
C PRO A 2 16.96 -18.64 -7.84
N LEU A 3 17.58 -17.95 -6.88
CA LEU A 3 16.88 -17.19 -5.85
C LEU A 3 16.32 -15.90 -6.47
N THR A 4 15.00 -15.74 -6.43
CA THR A 4 14.29 -14.53 -6.88
C THR A 4 13.40 -13.99 -5.76
N ALA A 5 13.07 -12.70 -5.78
CA ALA A 5 12.24 -12.05 -4.76
C ALA A 5 10.84 -12.70 -4.64
N ASP A 6 10.29 -13.18 -5.76
CA ASP A 6 8.97 -13.84 -5.81
C ASP A 6 8.88 -15.14 -5.01
N ASN A 7 10.02 -15.75 -4.67
CA ASN A 7 10.08 -16.93 -3.81
C ASN A 7 9.82 -16.60 -2.33
N TYR A 8 9.81 -15.32 -1.96
CA TYR A 8 9.75 -14.83 -0.58
C TYR A 8 8.53 -13.95 -0.35
N LYS A 9 7.34 -14.50 -0.62
CA LYS A 9 6.09 -13.78 -0.37
C LYS A 9 5.78 -13.71 1.12
N ASN A 10 5.35 -12.53 1.58
CA ASN A 10 4.79 -12.32 2.93
C ASN A 10 5.69 -12.80 4.08
N VAL A 11 7.01 -12.63 3.95
CA VAL A 11 7.97 -12.96 5.01
C VAL A 11 7.65 -12.21 6.30
N ILE A 12 7.20 -10.96 6.18
CA ILE A 12 6.63 -10.15 7.26
C ILE A 12 5.18 -9.83 6.90
N ASN A 13 4.28 -9.87 7.88
CA ASN A 13 2.92 -9.40 7.68
C ASN A 13 2.89 -7.87 7.56
N ARG A 14 2.56 -7.39 6.36
CA ARG A 14 2.46 -5.96 6.03
C ARG A 14 1.02 -5.49 5.80
N THR A 15 0.01 -6.30 6.12
CA THR A 15 -1.40 -5.90 5.98
C THR A 15 -1.84 -5.05 7.16
N GLY A 16 -2.66 -4.02 6.91
CA GLY A 16 -3.29 -3.28 8.00
C GLY A 16 -4.07 -2.05 7.54
N ALA A 17 -4.99 -1.62 8.39
CA ALA A 17 -5.81 -0.43 8.18
C ALA A 17 -5.82 0.40 9.47
N PRO A 18 -4.76 1.19 9.74
CA PRO A 18 -4.69 1.98 10.96
C PRO A 18 -5.86 2.95 11.05
N GLN A 19 -6.41 3.10 12.24
CA GLN A 19 -7.55 4.00 12.54
C GLN A 19 -7.11 5.23 13.35
N TYR A 20 -5.90 5.21 13.87
CA TYR A 20 -5.31 6.28 14.67
C TYR A 20 -3.95 6.69 14.11
N MET A 21 -3.54 7.92 14.37
CA MET A 21 -2.18 8.40 14.04
C MET A 21 -1.11 7.59 14.78
N LYS A 22 -1.38 7.28 16.05
CA LYS A 22 -0.61 6.39 16.92
C LYS A 22 -1.44 5.14 17.16
N ASP A 23 -1.31 4.17 16.25
CA ASP A 23 -2.06 2.91 16.32
C ASP A 23 -1.15 1.86 16.96
N TYR A 24 -0.96 2.02 18.26
CA TYR A 24 0.10 1.34 18.99
C TYR A 24 -0.27 -0.07 19.48
N ASP A 25 0.76 -0.88 19.69
CA ASP A 25 0.68 -2.09 20.49
C ASP A 25 0.81 -1.76 21.99
N TYR A 26 1.07 -2.79 22.81
CA TYR A 26 1.18 -2.63 24.26
C TYR A 26 2.39 -1.79 24.70
N ASP A 27 3.48 -1.79 23.92
CA ASP A 27 4.75 -1.15 24.26
C ASP A 27 4.99 0.15 23.47
N ASP A 28 3.89 0.82 23.07
CA ASP A 28 3.88 2.09 22.34
C ASP A 28 4.57 2.05 20.95
N HIS A 29 4.73 0.88 20.34
CA HIS A 29 5.18 0.74 18.96
C HIS A 29 4.00 0.76 18.00
N GLN A 30 4.15 1.34 16.80
CA GLN A 30 3.13 1.17 15.75
C GLN A 30 2.98 -0.32 15.47
N ARG A 31 1.77 -0.86 15.65
CA ARG A 31 1.53 -2.31 15.61
C ARG A 31 1.52 -2.93 14.21
N PHE A 32 1.56 -2.08 13.17
CA PHE A 32 1.61 -2.51 11.77
C PHE A 32 3.03 -2.35 11.21
N ASN A 33 3.35 -3.06 10.13
CA ASN A 33 4.69 -3.10 9.53
C ASN A 33 4.72 -2.49 8.12
N PRO A 34 4.68 -1.14 7.96
CA PRO A 34 4.73 -0.53 6.65
C PRO A 34 6.02 -0.87 5.90
N PHE A 35 5.90 -0.92 4.58
CA PHE A 35 7.03 -1.09 3.68
C PHE A 35 7.68 0.27 3.41
N PHE A 36 8.97 0.36 3.72
CA PHE A 36 9.86 1.47 3.40
C PHE A 36 11.02 0.94 2.58
N ASP A 37 11.51 1.72 1.63
CA ASP A 37 12.68 1.38 0.82
C ASP A 37 13.38 2.67 0.33
N LEU A 38 14.61 2.55 -0.17
CA LEU A 38 15.45 3.64 -0.68
C LEU A 38 15.67 4.81 0.31
N GLY A 39 15.55 4.55 1.61
CA GLY A 39 15.68 5.56 2.66
C GLY A 39 14.53 6.56 2.71
N ALA A 40 13.38 6.25 2.09
CA ALA A 40 12.26 7.18 2.06
C ALA A 40 11.64 7.44 3.44
N TRP A 41 11.13 8.66 3.61
CA TRP A 41 10.50 9.13 4.85
C TRP A 41 9.00 8.78 4.94
N HIS A 42 8.52 7.89 4.07
CA HIS A 42 7.15 7.40 4.10
C HIS A 42 7.04 5.95 3.64
N GLY A 43 6.03 5.26 4.16
CA GLY A 43 5.80 3.85 3.92
C GLY A 43 4.33 3.50 3.75
N HIS A 44 4.07 2.30 3.27
CA HIS A 44 2.75 1.84 2.87
C HIS A 44 2.42 0.46 3.43
N LEU A 45 1.14 0.16 3.67
CA LEU A 45 0.66 -1.18 4.03
C LEU A 45 -0.05 -1.86 2.86
N LEU A 46 -0.22 -3.17 2.96
CA LEU A 46 -1.12 -3.94 2.10
C LEU A 46 -2.58 -3.81 2.58
N PRO A 47 -3.56 -3.85 1.66
CA PRO A 47 -4.97 -3.92 2.04
C PRO A 47 -5.26 -5.18 2.86
N ASP A 48 -6.13 -5.02 3.86
CA ASP A 48 -6.60 -6.08 4.77
C ASP A 48 -7.96 -6.67 4.37
N GLY A 49 -8.61 -6.12 3.33
CA GLY A 49 -9.86 -6.64 2.82
C GLY A 49 -10.61 -5.68 1.88
N PRO A 50 -11.91 -5.93 1.63
CA PRO A 50 -12.71 -5.13 0.68
C PRO A 50 -12.79 -3.63 1.00
N ASN A 51 -12.61 -3.25 2.26
CA ASN A 51 -12.67 -1.86 2.71
C ASN A 51 -11.39 -1.06 2.37
N THR A 52 -10.29 -1.72 2.06
CA THR A 52 -9.00 -1.10 1.73
C THR A 52 -8.46 -1.51 0.36
N MET A 53 -9.06 -2.54 -0.26
CA MET A 53 -8.80 -2.98 -1.63
C MET A 53 -8.85 -1.81 -2.63
N GLY A 54 -7.90 -1.80 -3.57
CA GLY A 54 -7.75 -0.75 -4.58
C GLY A 54 -6.82 0.39 -4.16
N GLY A 55 -6.27 0.34 -2.94
CA GLY A 55 -5.24 1.26 -2.45
C GLY A 55 -4.20 0.53 -1.62
N PHE A 56 -3.17 1.25 -1.22
CA PHE A 56 -2.19 0.78 -0.22
C PHE A 56 -2.42 1.59 1.06
N PRO A 57 -3.20 1.05 2.02
CA PRO A 57 -3.64 1.81 3.18
C PRO A 57 -2.49 2.17 4.13
N GLY A 58 -2.80 2.99 5.14
CA GLY A 58 -1.90 3.27 6.25
C GLY A 58 -0.62 3.96 5.82
N VAL A 59 -0.76 5.12 5.16
CA VAL A 59 0.38 5.97 4.81
C VAL A 59 1.09 6.37 6.11
N ALA A 60 2.27 5.79 6.33
CA ALA A 60 3.11 6.07 7.48
C ALA A 60 4.12 7.15 7.11
N LEU A 61 4.15 8.23 7.87
CA LEU A 61 5.10 9.32 7.72
C LEU A 61 6.15 9.23 8.83
N LEU A 62 7.42 9.32 8.46
CA LEU A 62 8.52 9.57 9.39
C LEU A 62 8.60 11.08 9.57
N THR A 63 8.01 11.59 10.66
CA THR A 63 8.01 13.02 11.00
C THR A 63 9.23 13.31 11.85
N GLU A 64 10.39 13.39 11.20
CA GLU A 64 11.72 13.56 11.79
C GLU A 64 12.14 12.38 12.69
N GLU A 65 11.59 12.30 13.91
CA GLU A 65 11.99 11.33 14.93
C GLU A 65 10.91 10.28 15.22
N TYR A 66 9.70 10.46 14.69
CA TYR A 66 8.55 9.62 15.01
C TYR A 66 7.85 9.10 13.76
N ILE A 67 7.31 7.88 13.85
CA ILE A 67 6.40 7.33 12.85
C ILE A 67 4.95 7.66 13.21
N ASN A 68 4.23 8.30 12.29
CA ASN A 68 2.82 8.66 12.46
C ASN A 68 2.01 8.23 11.22
N PHE A 69 0.86 7.59 11.43
CA PHE A 69 -0.07 7.30 10.33
C PHE A 69 -0.86 8.55 9.96
N MET A 70 -0.94 8.84 8.66
CA MET A 70 -1.68 9.97 8.12
C MET A 70 -3.13 9.61 7.81
N ALA A 71 -3.35 8.43 7.21
CA ALA A 71 -4.68 8.03 6.74
C ALA A 71 -4.80 6.51 6.63
N SER A 72 -6.01 5.99 6.86
CA SER A 72 -6.34 4.59 6.61
C SER A 72 -6.43 4.32 5.11
N ASN A 73 -7.34 5.00 4.39
CA ASN A 73 -7.43 4.98 2.94
C ASN A 73 -7.00 6.34 2.38
N PHE A 74 -6.05 6.34 1.45
CA PHE A 74 -5.63 7.51 0.69
C PHE A 74 -5.37 7.05 -0.75
N ASP A 75 -5.92 7.78 -1.73
CA ASP A 75 -5.85 7.43 -3.16
C ASP A 75 -6.34 6.01 -3.52
N ARG A 76 -7.43 5.55 -2.86
CA ARG A 76 -8.01 4.22 -3.11
C ARG A 76 -8.84 4.22 -4.39
N LEU A 77 -8.47 3.38 -5.36
CA LEU A 77 -9.18 3.20 -6.62
C LEU A 77 -10.49 2.42 -6.43
N THR A 78 -11.56 2.91 -7.05
CA THR A 78 -12.77 2.13 -7.33
C THR A 78 -13.17 2.29 -8.78
N VAL A 79 -13.63 1.20 -9.41
CA VAL A 79 -14.05 1.21 -10.82
C VAL A 79 -15.57 1.13 -10.88
N TRP A 80 -16.16 1.92 -11.77
CA TRP A 80 -17.59 1.96 -12.03
C TRP A 80 -17.85 1.73 -13.52
N GLN A 81 -18.87 0.95 -13.84
CA GLN A 81 -19.36 0.72 -15.19
C GLN A 81 -20.87 0.94 -15.21
N ASP A 82 -21.35 1.80 -16.11
CA ASP A 82 -22.78 2.11 -16.27
C ASP A 82 -23.46 2.49 -14.94
N GLY A 83 -22.77 3.27 -14.11
CA GLY A 83 -23.27 3.72 -12.80
C GLY A 83 -23.31 2.63 -11.73
N LYS A 84 -22.80 1.42 -11.99
CA LYS A 84 -22.66 0.34 -11.00
C LYS A 84 -21.19 0.14 -10.64
N LYS A 85 -20.89 0.07 -9.35
CA LYS A 85 -19.56 -0.27 -8.86
C LYS A 85 -19.20 -1.69 -9.31
N VAL A 86 -17.99 -1.86 -9.83
CA VAL A 86 -17.47 -3.17 -10.20
C VAL A 86 -17.01 -3.89 -8.94
N ASP A 87 -17.51 -5.11 -8.74
CA ASP A 87 -17.07 -5.99 -7.67
C ASP A 87 -15.81 -6.75 -8.09
N PHE A 88 -14.80 -6.71 -7.24
CA PHE A 88 -13.49 -7.35 -7.44
C PHE A 88 -13.20 -8.38 -6.34
N THR A 89 -12.44 -9.41 -6.68
CA THR A 89 -11.72 -10.26 -5.72
C THR A 89 -10.28 -9.77 -5.57
N LEU A 90 -9.70 -9.87 -4.37
CA LEU A 90 -8.36 -9.38 -4.05
C LEU A 90 -7.36 -10.53 -3.83
N GLU A 91 -6.19 -10.42 -4.46
CA GLU A 91 -4.94 -11.06 -4.04
C GLU A 91 -3.94 -9.96 -3.67
N ALA A 92 -3.39 -9.97 -2.46
CA ALA A 92 -2.37 -8.99 -2.04
C ALA A 92 -1.22 -9.68 -1.32
N TYR A 93 0.02 -9.29 -1.64
CA TYR A 93 1.21 -9.85 -1.03
C TYR A 93 2.39 -8.89 -1.11
N SER A 94 3.35 -9.08 -0.21
CA SER A 94 4.65 -8.41 -0.23
C SER A 94 5.72 -9.35 -0.75
N ILE A 95 6.72 -8.80 -1.39
CA ILE A 95 7.99 -9.44 -1.73
C ILE A 95 9.12 -8.51 -1.29
N PRO A 96 10.38 -8.99 -1.18
CA PRO A 96 11.52 -8.10 -1.01
C PRO A 96 11.51 -6.98 -2.09
N GLY A 97 11.37 -5.73 -1.63
CA GLY A 97 11.36 -4.54 -2.48
C GLY A 97 10.03 -4.17 -3.15
N ALA A 98 8.89 -4.81 -2.83
CA ALA A 98 7.59 -4.36 -3.35
C ALA A 98 6.38 -4.81 -2.52
N LEU A 99 5.30 -4.03 -2.63
CA LEU A 99 3.93 -4.45 -2.31
C LEU A 99 3.14 -4.67 -3.60
N VAL A 100 2.38 -5.76 -3.69
CA VAL A 100 1.61 -6.11 -4.88
C VAL A 100 0.16 -6.35 -4.48
N GLN A 101 -0.77 -5.79 -5.25
CA GLN A 101 -2.17 -6.17 -5.21
C GLN A 101 -2.68 -6.46 -6.62
N LYS A 102 -3.53 -7.48 -6.74
CA LYS A 102 -4.23 -7.84 -7.96
C LYS A 102 -5.71 -7.91 -7.64
N THR A 103 -6.50 -7.23 -8.47
CA THR A 103 -7.95 -7.22 -8.36
C THR A 103 -8.57 -7.68 -9.66
N ASP A 104 -9.38 -8.73 -9.59
CA ASP A 104 -10.02 -9.34 -10.74
C ASP A 104 -11.54 -9.29 -10.60
N SER A 105 -12.24 -8.90 -11.66
CA SER A 105 -13.70 -9.01 -11.73
C SER A 105 -14.10 -10.18 -12.62
N LYS A 106 -15.08 -10.97 -12.18
CA LYS A 106 -15.66 -12.05 -13.01
C LYS A 106 -16.67 -11.52 -14.03
N ARG A 107 -17.27 -10.36 -13.75
CA ARG A 107 -18.44 -9.86 -14.49
C ARG A 107 -18.06 -8.92 -15.63
N CYS A 108 -16.97 -8.19 -15.44
CA CYS A 108 -16.33 -7.35 -16.42
C CYS A 108 -14.96 -7.99 -16.65
N ALA A 109 -14.45 -8.11 -17.87
CA ALA A 109 -13.07 -8.54 -18.09
C ALA A 109 -12.06 -7.45 -17.63
N SER A 110 -12.30 -6.85 -16.47
CA SER A 110 -11.49 -5.83 -15.83
C SER A 110 -10.60 -6.49 -14.79
N ARG A 111 -9.31 -6.26 -14.96
CA ARG A 111 -8.25 -6.66 -14.05
C ARG A 111 -7.38 -5.44 -13.78
N ASN A 112 -6.99 -5.26 -12.53
CA ASN A 112 -5.98 -4.28 -12.16
C ASN A 112 -4.88 -4.99 -11.38
N ASP A 113 -3.66 -4.89 -11.88
CA ASP A 113 -2.44 -5.35 -11.22
C ASP A 113 -1.65 -4.11 -10.84
N SER A 114 -1.43 -3.90 -9.54
CA SER A 114 -0.68 -2.77 -9.02
C SER A 114 0.51 -3.27 -8.22
N ALA A 115 1.69 -2.72 -8.52
CA ALA A 115 2.92 -2.97 -7.78
C ALA A 115 3.49 -1.64 -7.29
N LEU A 116 3.62 -1.49 -5.97
CA LEU A 116 4.23 -0.33 -5.34
C LEU A 116 5.68 -0.64 -5.00
N ARG A 117 6.58 0.17 -5.55
CA ARG A 117 8.02 0.20 -5.28
C ARG A 117 8.42 1.64 -5.05
N HIS A 118 9.40 1.87 -4.18
CA HIS A 118 10.00 3.19 -4.06
C HIS A 118 10.89 3.47 -5.28
N ALA A 119 10.80 4.68 -5.82
CA ALA A 119 11.63 5.13 -6.94
C ALA A 119 12.86 5.95 -6.49
N ALA A 120 12.75 6.62 -5.34
CA ALA A 120 13.80 7.45 -4.74
C ALA A 120 13.55 7.67 -3.24
N HIS A 121 14.52 8.30 -2.56
CA HIS A 121 14.40 8.76 -1.17
C HIS A 121 13.21 9.73 -0.96
N VAL A 122 12.95 10.60 -1.93
CA VAL A 122 11.69 11.37 -2.05
C VAL A 122 11.32 11.37 -3.54
N THR A 123 10.08 11.03 -3.86
CA THR A 123 9.57 11.08 -5.24
C THR A 123 8.75 12.36 -5.40
N THR A 124 9.26 13.34 -6.14
CA THR A 124 8.54 14.57 -6.49
C THR A 124 7.99 14.50 -7.91
N GLY A 125 6.84 15.13 -8.15
CA GLY A 125 6.36 15.39 -9.51
C GLY A 125 7.19 16.49 -10.18
N ASN A 126 7.29 16.46 -11.50
CA ASN A 126 8.00 17.48 -12.27
C ASN A 126 7.28 18.85 -12.12
N GLN A 127 7.89 19.80 -11.43
CA GLN A 127 7.31 21.12 -11.12
C GLN A 127 7.52 22.10 -12.29
N ASN A 128 6.97 21.81 -13.47
CA ASN A 128 7.05 22.71 -14.63
C ASN A 128 5.95 23.79 -14.64
N HIS A 129 5.70 24.44 -13.50
CA HIS A 129 4.75 25.56 -13.42
C HIS A 129 5.30 26.67 -12.51
N GLN A 130 6.32 27.37 -13.01
CA GLN A 130 6.63 28.74 -12.60
C GLN A 130 7.00 29.55 -13.84
N GLN A 131 6.03 30.27 -14.40
CA GLN A 131 6.18 31.58 -15.03
C GLN A 131 4.95 32.40 -14.69
#